data_AF-A0A497J2M2-F1
#
_entry.id   AF-A0A497J2M2-F1
#
_cell.length_a   1.000
_cell.length_b   1.000
_cell.length_c   1.000
_cell.angle_alpha   90.00
_cell.angle_beta   90.00
_cell.angle_gamma   90.00
#
_symmetry.space_group_name_H-M   'P 1'
#
loop_
_entity.id
_entity.type
_entity.pdbx_description
1 polymer ?
#
loop_
_entity_poly.entity_id
_entity_poly.type
_entity_poly.pdbx_seq_one_letter_code
_entity_poly.pdbx_strand_id
1 'polypeptide(L)'
;MDLEIAHLIVDLFEGRIPLRRNAIKLYPVSGRKGLLLETIKKIPRGKVTTYRALGTLLKMHPRAVGGYIASNPFPLIIPCHRVVKSDLTLGGYSYGQLIKGNLLLREGVDIDIETGRISPSDVLEYEDLLKIVPLRVLV
;
A
#
# COMPACT_ATOMS: atom_id res chain seq x y z
N MET A 1 24.64 -7.20 -4.87
CA MET A 1 23.29 -6.61 -4.97
C MET A 1 23.31 -5.74 -6.21
N ASP A 2 22.39 -5.95 -7.15
CA ASP A 2 22.32 -5.17 -8.38
C ASP A 2 22.13 -3.67 -8.04
N LEU A 3 22.99 -2.80 -8.57
CA LEU A 3 22.99 -1.37 -8.27
C LEU A 3 21.64 -0.71 -8.67
N GLU A 4 20.97 -1.25 -9.69
CA GLU A 4 19.64 -0.78 -10.09
C GLU A 4 18.58 -1.04 -9.01
N ILE A 5 18.65 -2.19 -8.34
CA ILE A 5 17.72 -2.56 -7.26
C ILE A 5 17.95 -1.67 -6.04
N ALA A 6 19.22 -1.40 -5.71
CA ALA A 6 19.57 -0.51 -4.60
C ALA A 6 18.99 0.90 -4.82
N HIS A 7 19.17 1.47 -6.02
CA HIS A 7 18.59 2.77 -6.36
C HIS A 7 17.05 2.76 -6.29
N LEU A 8 16.40 1.71 -6.81
CA LEU A 8 14.94 1.59 -6.68
C LEU A 8 14.49 1.60 -5.22
N ILE A 9 15.12 0.78 -4.36
CA ILE A 9 14.76 0.69 -2.95
C ILE A 9 14.95 2.04 -2.26
N VAL A 10 16.08 2.70 -2.50
CA VAL A 10 16.38 4.02 -1.93
C VAL A 10 15.37 5.06 -2.39
N ASP A 11 15.01 5.09 -3.68
CA ASP A 11 13.99 6.00 -4.19
C ASP A 11 12.64 5.75 -3.51
N LEU A 12 12.19 4.49 -3.44
CA LEU A 12 10.91 4.15 -2.80
C LEU A 12 10.91 4.48 -1.30
N PHE A 13 12.02 4.22 -0.59
CA PHE A 13 12.17 4.50 0.83
C PHE A 13 12.18 6.00 1.15
N GLU A 14 12.81 6.80 0.29
CA GLU A 14 12.82 8.27 0.38
C GLU A 14 11.53 8.89 -0.18
N GLY A 15 10.55 8.08 -0.56
CA GLY A 15 9.29 8.57 -1.11
C GLY A 15 9.47 9.28 -2.46
N ARG A 16 10.49 8.94 -3.24
CA ARG A 16 10.71 9.46 -4.60
C ARG A 16 10.01 8.58 -5.65
N ILE A 17 9.81 9.11 -6.84
CA ILE A 17 9.30 8.35 -7.99
C ILE A 17 10.51 7.72 -8.69
N PRO A 18 10.66 6.39 -8.69
CA PRO A 18 11.82 5.76 -9.30
C PRO A 18 11.76 5.81 -10.82
N LEU A 19 12.90 6.13 -11.45
CA LEU A 19 13.03 6.22 -12.92
C LEU A 19 12.83 4.88 -13.63
N ARG A 20 13.07 3.75 -12.94
CA ARG A 20 13.03 2.40 -13.53
C ARG A 20 12.15 1.41 -12.76
N ARG A 21 10.90 1.81 -12.47
CA ARG A 21 9.95 0.97 -11.71
C ARG A 21 9.66 -0.41 -12.33
N ASN A 22 9.80 -0.55 -13.64
CA ASN A 22 9.54 -1.80 -14.37
C ASN A 22 10.78 -2.69 -14.58
N ALA A 23 11.94 -2.31 -14.03
CA ALA A 23 13.17 -3.10 -14.20
C ALA A 23 13.18 -4.40 -13.38
N ILE A 24 12.31 -4.54 -12.37
CA ILE A 24 12.31 -5.70 -11.49
C ILE A 24 11.16 -6.65 -11.82
N LYS A 25 11.53 -7.89 -12.17
CA LYS A 25 10.59 -9.01 -12.27
C LYS A 25 10.38 -9.64 -10.89
N LEU A 26 9.21 -9.40 -10.30
CA LEU A 26 8.80 -10.08 -9.07
C LEU A 26 8.33 -11.50 -9.39
N TYR A 27 8.61 -12.46 -8.51
CA TYR A 27 7.96 -13.76 -8.62
C TYR A 27 6.45 -13.61 -8.37
N PRO A 28 5.60 -14.33 -9.12
CA PRO A 28 4.17 -14.21 -8.95
C PRO A 28 3.74 -14.74 -7.59
N VAL A 29 2.85 -14.01 -6.92
CA VAL A 29 2.11 -14.50 -5.76
C VAL A 29 0.73 -14.91 -6.27
N SER A 30 0.33 -16.16 -6.04
CA SER A 30 -0.91 -16.72 -6.58
C SER A 30 -2.12 -16.52 -5.65
N GLY A 31 -3.31 -16.76 -6.20
CA GLY A 31 -4.57 -16.79 -5.46
C GLY A 31 -4.99 -15.43 -4.89
N ARG A 32 -5.82 -15.48 -3.83
CA ARG A 32 -6.41 -14.28 -3.19
C ARG A 32 -5.35 -13.30 -2.69
N LYS A 33 -4.26 -13.80 -2.10
CA LYS A 33 -3.13 -12.96 -1.65
C LYS A 33 -2.50 -12.20 -2.82
N GLY A 34 -2.23 -12.89 -3.93
CA GLY A 34 -1.69 -12.28 -5.14
C GLY A 34 -2.54 -11.13 -5.66
N LEU A 35 -3.85 -11.39 -5.78
CA LEU A 35 -4.84 -10.41 -6.21
C LEU A 35 -4.82 -9.15 -5.33
N LEU A 36 -4.80 -9.33 -4.00
CA LEU A 36 -4.73 -8.23 -3.04
C LEU A 36 -3.43 -7.43 -3.19
N LEU A 37 -2.28 -8.09 -3.31
CA LEU A 37 -0.99 -7.40 -3.44
C LEU A 37 -0.88 -6.62 -4.76
N GLU A 38 -1.38 -7.17 -5.87
CA GLU A 38 -1.46 -6.45 -7.15
C GLU A 38 -2.42 -5.24 -7.08
N THR A 39 -3.50 -5.35 -6.31
CA THR A 39 -4.42 -4.24 -6.04
C THR A 39 -3.71 -3.12 -5.26
N ILE A 40 -3.01 -3.46 -4.18
CA ILE A 40 -2.24 -2.50 -3.35
C ILE A 40 -1.16 -1.80 -4.18
N LYS A 41 -0.53 -2.51 -5.12
CA LYS A 41 0.49 -1.95 -6.03
C LYS A 41 -0.03 -0.79 -6.90
N LYS A 42 -1.35 -0.69 -7.10
CA LYS A 42 -1.99 0.38 -7.87
C LYS A 42 -2.24 1.66 -7.07
N ILE A 43 -2.24 1.59 -5.74
CA ILE A 43 -2.43 2.77 -4.90
C ILE A 43 -1.28 3.75 -5.17
N PRO A 44 -1.56 4.98 -5.62
CA PRO A 44 -0.52 5.95 -5.95
C PRO A 44 0.22 6.45 -4.70
N ARG A 45 1.40 7.02 -4.92
CA ARG A 45 2.15 7.73 -3.87
C ARG A 45 1.31 8.90 -3.34
N GLY A 46 1.41 9.16 -2.04
CA GLY A 46 0.67 10.27 -1.40
C GLY A 46 -0.81 9.97 -1.20
N LYS A 47 -1.23 8.72 -1.44
CA LYS A 47 -2.58 8.25 -1.16
C LYS A 47 -2.53 6.97 -0.34
N VAL A 48 -3.57 6.78 0.46
CA VAL A 48 -3.79 5.58 1.25
C VAL A 48 -5.13 4.96 0.89
N THR A 49 -5.37 3.74 1.32
CA THR A 49 -6.73 3.18 1.38
C THR A 49 -6.90 2.43 2.70
N THR A 50 -8.08 1.88 2.95
CA THR A 50 -8.37 1.19 4.20
C THR A 50 -8.46 -0.32 4.03
N TYR A 51 -8.18 -1.06 5.10
CA TYR A 51 -8.44 -2.51 5.13
C TYR A 51 -9.91 -2.84 4.82
N ARG A 52 -10.83 -1.93 5.18
CA ARG A 52 -12.26 -2.05 4.88
C ARG A 52 -12.52 -1.91 3.38
N ALA A 53 -12.03 -0.84 2.74
CA ALA A 53 -12.24 -0.61 1.32
C ALA A 53 -11.69 -1.76 0.46
N LEU A 54 -10.49 -2.25 0.77
CA LEU A 54 -9.92 -3.43 0.11
C LEU A 54 -10.73 -4.71 0.39
N GLY A 55 -11.21 -4.88 1.62
CA GLY A 55 -12.05 -6.00 2.01
C GLY A 55 -13.36 -6.03 1.22
N THR A 56 -14.03 -4.89 1.11
CA THR A 56 -15.24 -4.72 0.28
C THR A 56 -14.94 -5.03 -1.18
N LEU A 57 -13.91 -4.41 -1.74
CA LEU A 57 -13.51 -4.56 -3.15
C LEU A 57 -13.26 -6.01 -3.53
N LEU A 58 -12.52 -6.74 -2.70
CA LEU A 58 -12.08 -8.10 -3.02
C LEU A 58 -12.96 -9.18 -2.39
N LYS A 59 -14.07 -8.80 -1.74
CA LYS A 59 -14.93 -9.70 -0.97
C LYS A 59 -14.12 -10.51 0.06
N MET A 60 -13.25 -9.83 0.80
CA MET A 60 -12.40 -10.37 1.86
C MET A 60 -12.76 -9.78 3.21
N HIS A 61 -12.73 -10.59 4.26
CA HIS A 61 -12.83 -10.06 5.61
C HIS A 61 -11.62 -9.16 5.93
N PRO A 62 -11.78 -7.96 6.54
CA PRO A 62 -10.66 -7.05 6.79
C PRO A 62 -9.50 -7.65 7.59
N ARG A 63 -9.78 -8.57 8.52
CA ARG A 63 -8.72 -9.31 9.24
C ARG A 63 -7.90 -10.21 8.32
N ALA A 64 -8.53 -10.86 7.34
CA ALA A 64 -7.83 -11.67 6.34
C ALA A 64 -6.96 -10.79 5.42
N VAL A 65 -7.47 -9.61 5.03
CA VAL A 65 -6.69 -8.60 4.31
C VAL A 65 -5.42 -8.23 5.11
N GLY A 66 -5.58 -7.94 6.40
CA GLY A 66 -4.44 -7.67 7.29
C GLY A 66 -3.42 -8.82 7.35
N GLY A 67 -3.89 -10.06 7.50
CA GLY A 67 -3.02 -11.24 7.53
C GLY A 67 -2.25 -11.49 6.22
N TYR A 68 -2.89 -11.30 5.07
CA TYR A 68 -2.22 -11.40 3.77
C TYR A 68 -1.19 -10.28 3.56
N ILE A 69 -1.52 -9.05 3.98
CA ILE A 69 -0.60 -7.90 3.92
C ILE A 69 0.60 -8.10 4.83
N ALA A 70 0.42 -8.66 6.03
CA ALA A 70 1.50 -8.89 6.99
C ALA A 70 2.60 -9.81 6.44
N SER A 71 2.24 -10.69 5.50
CA SER A 71 3.16 -11.59 4.80
C SER A 71 3.55 -11.10 3.40
N ASN A 72 3.43 -9.80 3.11
CA ASN A 72 3.90 -9.21 1.85
C ASN A 72 5.40 -9.49 1.65
N PRO A 73 5.80 -10.26 0.63
CA PRO A 73 7.20 -10.59 0.41
C PRO A 73 8.04 -9.44 -0.17
N PHE A 74 7.40 -8.39 -0.67
CA PHE A 74 8.07 -7.26 -1.33
C PHE A 74 7.61 -5.91 -0.77
N PRO A 75 7.95 -5.57 0.49
CA PRO A 75 7.72 -4.23 1.03
C PRO A 75 8.33 -3.16 0.14
N LEU A 76 7.80 -1.93 0.21
CA LEU A 76 8.13 -0.78 -0.64
C LEU A 76 7.73 -0.94 -2.12
N ILE A 77 8.11 -2.05 -2.77
CA ILE A 77 7.73 -2.33 -4.16
C ILE A 77 6.21 -2.55 -4.25
N ILE A 78 5.69 -3.37 -3.33
CA ILE A 78 4.26 -3.47 -3.04
C ILE A 78 4.01 -2.63 -1.78
N PRO A 79 3.39 -1.44 -1.92
CA PRO A 79 3.39 -0.41 -0.87
C PRO A 79 2.32 -0.70 0.20
N CYS A 80 2.50 -1.79 0.94
CA CYS A 80 1.57 -2.20 1.99
C CYS A 80 1.43 -1.18 3.14
N HIS A 81 2.39 -0.27 3.30
CA HIS A 81 2.30 0.84 4.25
C HIS A 81 1.17 1.82 3.91
N ARG A 82 0.67 1.84 2.66
CA ARG A 82 -0.47 2.66 2.21
C ARG A 82 -1.85 2.12 2.61
N VAL A 83 -1.93 1.01 3.35
CA VAL A 83 -3.20 0.45 3.81
C VAL A 83 -3.37 0.72 5.30
N VAL A 84 -4.41 1.46 5.69
CA VAL A 84 -4.63 1.93 7.07
C VAL A 84 -5.98 1.49 7.64
N LYS A 85 -6.25 1.79 8.91
CA LYS A 85 -7.54 1.49 9.52
C LYS A 85 -8.63 2.40 8.97
N SER A 86 -9.88 1.96 9.06
CA SER A 86 -11.05 2.74 8.61
C SER A 86 -11.37 3.96 9.48
N ASP A 87 -10.73 4.08 10.65
CA ASP A 87 -10.78 5.28 11.51
C ASP A 87 -9.66 6.28 11.17
N LEU A 88 -8.93 6.04 10.09
CA LEU A 88 -7.81 6.83 9.57
C LEU A 88 -6.56 6.84 10.46
N THR A 89 -6.50 5.98 11.48
CA THR A 89 -5.25 5.71 12.20
C THR A 89 -4.35 4.76 11.40
N LEU A 90 -3.03 4.85 11.60
CA LEU A 90 -2.04 4.07 10.84
C LEU A 90 -2.33 2.56 10.80
N GLY A 91 -2.70 1.96 11.93
CA GLY A 91 -2.80 0.50 12.06
C GLY A 91 -1.45 -0.22 12.04
N GLY A 92 -1.48 -1.55 11.92
CA GLY A 92 -0.28 -2.38 12.03
C GLY A 92 0.67 -2.28 10.82
N TYR A 93 1.94 -2.59 11.07
CA TYR A 93 2.97 -2.76 10.05
C TYR A 93 4.01 -3.78 10.52
N SER A 94 4.42 -4.71 9.66
CA SER A 94 5.39 -5.77 10.02
C SER A 94 6.75 -5.21 10.48
N TYR A 95 7.08 -3.97 10.10
CA TYR A 95 8.31 -3.29 10.50
C TYR A 95 8.08 -2.17 11.54
N GLY A 96 6.88 -2.10 12.13
CA GLY A 96 6.54 -1.11 13.16
C GLY A 96 5.81 0.13 12.65
N GLN A 97 4.94 0.71 13.48
CA GLN A 97 4.07 1.83 13.10
C GLN A 97 4.86 3.11 12.81
N LEU A 98 5.96 3.35 13.51
CA LEU A 98 6.83 4.51 13.28
C LEU A 98 7.39 4.51 11.86
N ILE A 99 7.85 3.35 11.37
CA ILE A 99 8.35 3.21 9.99
C ILE A 99 7.23 3.47 8.99
N LYS A 100 6.03 2.93 9.24
CA LYS A 100 4.86 3.16 8.38
C LYS A 100 4.50 4.64 8.27
N GLY A 101 4.43 5.35 9.40
CA GLY A 101 4.16 6.79 9.45
C GLY A 101 5.21 7.59 8.68
N ASN A 102 6.49 7.32 8.91
CA ASN A 102 7.58 7.99 8.20
C ASN A 102 7.55 7.77 6.69
N LEU A 103 7.24 6.55 6.23
CA LEU A 103 7.07 6.28 4.80
C LEU A 103 5.93 7.10 4.20
N LEU A 104 4.78 7.17 4.88
CA LEU A 104 3.63 7.95 4.42
C LEU A 104 3.94 9.45 4.37
N LEU A 105 4.59 10.00 5.38
CA LEU A 105 5.02 11.40 5.41
C LEU A 105 5.98 11.73 4.25
N ARG A 106 6.97 10.87 3.97
CA ARG A 106 7.89 11.05 2.83
C ARG A 106 7.18 10.97 1.48
N GLU A 107 6.09 10.22 1.42
CA GLU A 107 5.22 10.16 0.25
C GLU A 107 4.26 11.36 0.12
N GLY A 108 4.24 12.25 1.11
CA GLY A 108 3.40 13.44 1.13
C GLY A 108 1.96 13.19 1.57
N VAL A 109 1.70 12.10 2.31
CA VAL A 109 0.41 11.89 2.97
C VAL A 109 0.34 12.82 4.18
N ASP A 110 -0.76 13.57 4.28
CA ASP A 110 -1.01 14.45 5.40
C ASP A 110 -1.48 13.65 6.63
N ILE A 111 -0.76 13.80 7.73
CA ILE A 111 -1.04 13.14 9.02
C ILE A 111 -1.12 14.23 10.07
N ASP A 112 -2.30 14.37 10.65
CA ASP A 112 -2.57 15.29 11.74
C ASP A 112 -1.69 14.95 12.95
N ILE A 113 -0.90 15.93 13.39
CA ILE A 113 0.11 15.74 14.44
C ILE A 113 -0.49 15.59 15.85
N GLU A 114 -1.71 16.09 16.06
CA GLU A 114 -2.38 16.04 17.37
C GLU A 114 -3.09 14.70 17.58
N THR A 115 -3.73 14.21 16.52
CA THR A 115 -4.59 13.02 16.53
C THR A 115 -3.91 11.78 15.96
N GLY A 116 -2.83 11.94 15.19
CA GLY A 116 -2.13 10.87 14.48
C GLY A 116 -2.96 10.25 13.35
N ARG A 117 -4.00 10.95 12.87
CA ARG A 117 -4.92 10.47 11.83
C ARG A 117 -4.52 11.02 10.47
N ILE A 118 -4.73 10.21 9.44
CA ILE A 118 -4.50 10.61 8.06
C ILE A 118 -5.64 11.52 7.60
N SER A 119 -5.29 12.55 6.83
CA SER A 119 -6.26 13.45 6.22
C SER A 119 -7.22 12.69 5.29
N PRO A 120 -8.55 12.86 5.42
CA PRO A 120 -9.53 12.20 4.54
C PRO A 120 -9.29 12.44 3.04
N SER A 121 -8.69 13.58 2.65
CA SER A 121 -8.39 13.89 1.24
C SER A 121 -7.35 12.96 0.61
N ASP A 122 -6.56 12.27 1.43
CA ASP A 122 -5.55 11.31 0.97
C ASP A 122 -6.05 9.87 0.96
N VAL A 123 -7.30 9.63 1.38
CA VAL A 123 -7.90 8.31 1.43
C VAL A 123 -8.61 8.03 0.10
N LEU A 124 -8.25 6.90 -0.52
CA LEU A 124 -8.99 6.31 -1.62
C LEU A 124 -10.04 5.36 -1.04
N GLU A 125 -11.30 5.74 -1.25
CA GLU A 125 -12.43 4.91 -0.89
C GLU A 125 -12.71 3.86 -1.96
N TYR A 126 -13.67 2.98 -1.70
CA TYR A 126 -14.04 1.90 -2.61
C TYR A 126 -14.25 2.38 -4.06
N GLU A 127 -14.92 3.51 -4.25
CA GLU A 127 -15.19 4.05 -5.60
C GLU A 127 -13.96 4.57 -6.32
N ASP A 128 -12.94 5.03 -5.58
CA ASP A 128 -11.67 5.42 -6.17
C ASP A 128 -10.83 4.21 -6.53
N LEU A 129 -10.89 3.16 -5.70
CA LEU A 129 -10.23 1.89 -6.00
C LEU A 129 -10.74 1.29 -7.31
N LEU A 130 -12.05 1.31 -7.56
CA LEU A 130 -12.65 0.82 -8.82
C LEU A 130 -12.04 1.48 -10.07
N LYS A 131 -11.58 2.73 -9.97
CA LYS A 131 -10.99 3.49 -11.09
C LYS A 131 -9.54 3.09 -11.38
N ILE A 132 -8.81 2.57 -10.39
CA ILE A 132 -7.37 2.30 -10.50
C ILE A 132 -7.02 0.81 -10.56
N VAL A 133 -7.98 -0.07 -10.24
CA VAL A 133 -7.80 -1.52 -10.28
C VAL A 133 -8.41 -2.09 -11.57
N PRO A 134 -7.73 -3.03 -12.26
CA PRO A 134 -8.24 -3.58 -13.50
C PRO A 134 -9.51 -4.41 -13.28
N LEU A 135 -10.47 -4.34 -14.22
CA LEU A 135 -11.79 -5.01 -14.14
C LEU A 135 -11.73 -6.51 -13.79
N ARG A 136 -10.67 -7.21 -14.18
CA ARG A 136 -10.43 -8.63 -13.85
C ARG A 136 -10.34 -8.93 -12.35
N VAL A 137 -10.23 -7.90 -11.51
CA VAL A 137 -10.22 -7.99 -10.04
C VAL A 137 -11.64 -7.97 -9.47
N LEU A 138 -12.62 -7.51 -10.25
CA LEU A 138 -14.00 -7.25 -9.82
C LEU A 138 -14.99 -8.39 -10.17
N VAL A 139 -14.54 -9.37 -10.96
CA VAL A 139 -15.36 -10.50 -11.45
C VAL A 139 -15.07 -11.77 -10.65
#